data_AF-A0AAJ3NR89-F1
#
_entry.id   AF-A0AAJ3NR89-F1
#
_cell.length_a   1.000
_cell.length_b   1.000
_cell.length_c   1.000
_cell.angle_alpha   90.00
_cell.angle_beta   90.00
_cell.angle_gamma   90.00
#
_symmetry.space_group_name_H-M   'P 1'
#
loop_
_entity.id
_entity.type
_entity.pdbx_description
1 polymer ?
#
loop_
_entity_poly.entity_id
_entity_poly.type
_entity_poly.pdbx_seq_one_letter_code
_entity_poly.pdbx_strand_id
1 'polypeptide(L)'
;MQRGDSVTGPNGDSAVATVAEWPDGLAAVLTGAVDQARAAVVEFSGPDSVGDYLGVSYEDPTAATHRFLAHLSGYQGWQWAVVVAAYPGADHATISEVVLIPGPTALLAPDWVPWDERVRPGDLSPGDLLAPAADDPRLVPGYADSGDPQVDETAAEVGLGRRWVMSALGRSEAAERWHTGDYGPDSPMARSTKRVCRDCGFFLPLAGSLGVMFGVCGNELSADGHIVDKLYGCGAHSDTPAPAGTGSPAYQPFDDGVLDVVESPPGPAEPELAAAEPELAAAEREPEPEPAAEAQPEATALPAEASESEPADPTELTEPGD
;
A
#
# COMPACT_ATOMS: atom_id res chain seq x y z
N MET A 1 25.36 -9.82 3.17
CA MET A 1 25.44 -11.18 2.59
C MET A 1 25.44 -12.21 3.72
N GLN A 2 24.26 -12.56 4.22
CA GLN A 2 24.04 -13.65 5.16
C GLN A 2 22.90 -14.48 4.57
N ARG A 3 23.04 -15.80 4.51
CA ARG A 3 21.93 -16.69 4.18
C ARG A 3 21.22 -16.98 5.49
N GLY A 4 19.93 -16.65 5.59
CA GLY A 4 19.09 -17.28 6.60
C GLY A 4 18.89 -18.73 6.19
N ASP A 5 19.31 -19.67 7.03
CA ASP A 5 19.01 -21.08 6.81
C ASP A 5 17.51 -21.29 6.99
N SER A 6 16.83 -21.67 5.91
CA SER A 6 15.40 -21.99 5.96
C SER A 6 15.22 -23.28 6.77
N VAL A 7 14.64 -23.13 7.97
CA VAL A 7 14.33 -24.25 8.88
C VAL A 7 13.21 -25.15 8.32
N THR A 8 12.59 -24.76 7.21
CA THR A 8 11.58 -25.52 6.46
C THR A 8 12.03 -25.81 5.03
N GLY A 9 13.25 -26.35 4.89
CA GLY A 9 13.60 -27.09 3.67
C GLY A 9 12.67 -28.30 3.48
N PRO A 10 12.39 -28.73 2.23
CA PRO A 10 11.54 -29.90 2.01
C PRO A 10 12.23 -31.15 2.58
N ASN A 11 11.52 -31.91 3.42
CA ASN A 11 11.96 -33.22 3.96
C ASN A 11 11.93 -34.30 2.86
N GLY A 12 12.71 -34.08 1.80
CA GLY A 12 12.81 -34.92 0.61
C GLY A 12 13.75 -36.11 0.75
N ASP A 13 13.71 -36.81 1.88
CA ASP A 13 14.40 -38.09 2.05
C ASP A 13 13.65 -39.01 3.04
N SER A 14 12.38 -39.28 2.71
CA SER A 14 11.68 -40.45 3.27
C SER A 14 12.32 -41.70 2.66
N ALA A 15 13.33 -42.23 3.34
CA ALA A 15 14.06 -43.42 2.92
C ALA A 15 13.14 -44.65 3.02
N VAL A 16 12.46 -44.97 1.92
CA VAL A 16 11.56 -46.15 1.83
C VAL A 16 12.38 -47.42 2.02
N ALA A 17 12.38 -47.94 3.25
CA ALA A 17 13.09 -49.15 3.64
C ALA A 17 12.67 -50.32 2.73
N THR A 18 13.60 -50.81 1.92
CA THR A 18 13.25 -51.78 0.87
C THR A 18 12.88 -53.14 1.48
N VAL A 19 11.94 -53.84 0.84
CA VAL A 19 11.36 -55.12 1.28
C VAL A 19 12.41 -56.18 1.66
N ALA A 20 13.63 -56.08 1.16
CA ALA A 20 14.73 -57.00 1.42
C ALA A 20 15.28 -56.99 2.87
N GLU A 21 14.92 -55.99 3.70
CA GLU A 21 15.43 -55.85 5.08
C GLU A 21 14.39 -56.23 6.15
N TRP A 22 13.19 -56.68 5.76
CA TRP A 22 12.09 -56.96 6.68
C TRP A 22 12.15 -58.39 7.24
N PRO A 23 12.08 -58.61 8.57
CA PRO A 23 12.00 -59.96 9.14
C PRO A 23 10.64 -60.62 8.82
N ASP A 24 10.62 -61.67 8.00
CA ASP A 24 9.40 -62.34 7.50
C ASP A 24 8.29 -62.54 8.55
N GLY A 25 8.68 -63.04 9.74
CA GLY A 25 7.74 -63.32 10.83
C GLY A 25 7.11 -62.07 11.45
N LEU A 26 7.84 -60.95 11.49
CA LEU A 26 7.32 -59.68 11.99
C LEU A 26 6.55 -58.91 10.91
N ALA A 27 6.93 -59.09 9.64
CA ALA A 27 6.29 -58.45 8.51
C ALA A 27 4.78 -58.77 8.46
N ALA A 28 4.39 -60.02 8.70
CA ALA A 28 3.00 -60.46 8.80
C ALA A 28 2.25 -59.84 10.00
N VAL A 29 2.90 -59.67 11.16
CA VAL A 29 2.32 -59.06 12.36
C VAL A 29 2.02 -57.57 12.13
N LEU A 30 2.98 -56.83 11.56
CA LEU A 30 2.84 -55.40 11.31
C LEU A 30 1.80 -55.11 10.21
N THR A 31 1.87 -55.78 9.05
CA THR A 31 0.89 -55.62 7.96
C THR A 31 -0.50 -56.13 8.32
N GLY A 32 -0.61 -57.13 9.20
CA GLY A 32 -1.88 -57.66 9.69
C GLY A 32 -2.64 -56.73 10.65
N ALA A 33 -1.99 -55.71 11.22
CA ALA A 33 -2.56 -54.86 12.27
C ALA A 33 -3.62 -53.83 11.81
N VAL A 34 -4.18 -53.97 10.60
CA VAL A 34 -5.14 -53.00 10.00
C VAL A 34 -6.35 -52.74 10.90
N ASP A 35 -6.95 -53.79 11.46
CA ASP A 35 -8.14 -53.65 12.31
C ASP A 35 -7.81 -53.03 13.68
N GLN A 36 -6.63 -53.34 14.22
CA GLN A 36 -6.12 -52.73 15.46
C GLN A 36 -5.82 -51.23 15.25
N ALA A 37 -5.21 -50.89 14.11
CA ALA A 37 -4.95 -49.52 13.71
C ALA A 37 -6.25 -48.73 13.48
N ARG A 38 -7.24 -49.32 12.79
CA ARG A 38 -8.58 -48.72 12.65
C ARG A 38 -9.24 -48.50 14.01
N ALA A 39 -9.20 -49.50 14.90
CA ALA A 39 -9.77 -49.38 16.24
C ALA A 39 -9.14 -48.23 17.05
N ALA A 40 -7.82 -48.00 16.91
CA ALA A 40 -7.14 -46.88 17.56
C ALA A 40 -7.64 -45.50 17.08
N VAL A 41 -7.95 -45.34 15.78
CA VAL A 41 -8.60 -44.11 15.27
C VAL A 41 -10.02 -43.97 15.79
N VAL A 42 -10.79 -45.06 15.84
CA VAL A 42 -12.17 -45.08 16.38
C VAL A 42 -12.18 -44.69 17.87
N GLU A 43 -11.20 -45.14 18.65
CA GLU A 43 -11.01 -44.77 20.06
C GLU A 43 -10.61 -43.29 20.21
N PHE A 44 -9.70 -42.81 19.38
CA PHE A 44 -9.17 -41.44 19.46
C PHE A 44 -10.16 -40.35 18.98
N SER A 45 -10.87 -40.59 17.88
CA SER A 45 -11.68 -39.56 17.19
C SER A 45 -13.10 -40.02 16.79
N GLY A 46 -13.53 -41.21 17.22
CA GLY A 46 -14.88 -41.74 16.95
C GLY A 46 -15.02 -42.42 15.59
N PRO A 47 -16.05 -43.28 15.43
CA PRO A 47 -16.19 -44.16 14.26
C PRO A 47 -16.39 -43.42 12.94
N ASP A 48 -17.11 -42.30 12.96
CA ASP A 48 -17.41 -41.51 11.76
C ASP A 48 -16.19 -40.75 11.20
N SER A 49 -15.09 -40.69 11.95
CA SER A 49 -13.87 -39.96 11.56
C SER A 49 -12.93 -40.74 10.64
N VAL A 50 -13.09 -42.07 10.52
CA VAL A 50 -12.13 -42.95 9.84
C VAL A 50 -12.73 -43.60 8.59
N GLY A 51 -12.27 -43.16 7.43
CA GLY A 51 -12.76 -43.59 6.12
C GLY A 51 -12.09 -44.86 5.59
N ASP A 52 -11.89 -44.87 4.27
CA ASP A 52 -11.26 -45.98 3.55
C ASP A 52 -9.81 -46.23 4.00
N TYR A 53 -9.38 -47.49 3.93
CA TYR A 53 -7.99 -47.87 4.18
C TYR A 53 -7.15 -47.60 2.93
N LEU A 54 -6.03 -46.89 3.12
CA LEU A 54 -5.16 -46.40 2.05
C LEU A 54 -3.89 -47.23 1.88
N GLY A 55 -3.59 -48.14 2.81
CA GLY A 55 -2.44 -49.04 2.79
C GLY A 55 -1.55 -48.92 4.02
N VAL A 56 -0.38 -49.58 3.96
CA VAL A 56 0.63 -49.60 5.01
C VAL A 56 2.02 -49.34 4.43
N SER A 57 2.80 -48.48 5.08
CA SER A 57 4.25 -48.30 4.87
C SER A 57 5.00 -48.90 6.06
N TYR A 58 6.21 -49.44 5.85
CA TYR A 58 7.14 -49.69 6.96
C TYR A 58 7.93 -48.42 7.20
N GLU A 59 8.10 -48.08 8.47
CA GLU A 59 8.98 -46.98 8.89
C GLU A 59 10.35 -47.54 9.29
N ASP A 60 10.38 -48.71 9.93
CA ASP A 60 11.60 -49.46 10.26
C ASP A 60 11.32 -50.99 10.33
N PRO A 61 12.33 -51.87 10.49
CA PRO A 61 12.14 -53.33 10.56
C PRO A 61 11.25 -53.85 11.71
N THR A 62 10.85 -52.98 12.64
CA THR A 62 9.99 -53.21 13.80
C THR A 62 8.72 -52.35 13.85
N ALA A 63 8.53 -51.39 12.93
CA ALA A 63 7.39 -50.47 12.92
C ALA A 63 6.81 -50.17 11.52
N ALA A 64 5.50 -49.95 11.46
CA ALA A 64 4.77 -49.68 10.23
C ALA A 64 3.59 -48.71 10.43
N THR A 65 3.34 -47.83 9.47
CA THR A 65 2.22 -46.87 9.47
C THR A 65 1.06 -47.37 8.63
N HIS A 66 -0.07 -47.67 9.27
CA HIS A 66 -1.35 -47.87 8.60
C HIS A 66 -2.02 -46.52 8.31
N ARG A 67 -2.51 -46.33 7.07
CA ARG A 67 -3.11 -45.08 6.62
C ARG A 67 -4.59 -45.24 6.31
N PHE A 68 -5.40 -44.27 6.73
CA PHE A 68 -6.84 -44.20 6.44
C PHE A 68 -7.21 -42.80 5.96
N LEU A 69 -8.25 -42.67 5.14
CA LEU A 69 -8.81 -41.37 4.78
C LEU A 69 -9.44 -40.71 6.02
N ALA A 70 -9.23 -39.42 6.23
CA ALA A 70 -9.87 -38.69 7.32
C ALA A 70 -11.26 -38.17 6.91
N HIS A 71 -12.29 -38.57 7.65
CA HIS A 71 -13.68 -38.09 7.48
C HIS A 71 -13.99 -36.97 8.49
N LEU A 72 -13.14 -35.95 8.53
CA LEU A 72 -13.27 -34.80 9.43
C LEU A 72 -13.63 -33.53 8.66
N SER A 73 -14.57 -32.75 9.21
CA SER A 73 -14.92 -31.43 8.68
C SER A 73 -13.71 -30.49 8.75
N GLY A 74 -13.47 -29.73 7.67
CA GLY A 74 -12.27 -28.87 7.51
C GLY A 74 -11.02 -29.60 7.02
N TYR A 75 -10.87 -30.90 7.29
CA TYR A 75 -9.67 -31.70 6.95
C TYR A 75 -9.85 -32.50 5.64
N GLN A 76 -10.40 -31.88 4.61
CA GLN A 76 -10.58 -32.50 3.30
C GLN A 76 -9.21 -32.87 2.68
N GLY A 77 -9.06 -34.13 2.25
CA GLY A 77 -7.80 -34.67 1.69
C GLY A 77 -6.75 -35.08 2.73
N TRP A 78 -7.03 -34.96 4.03
CA TRP A 78 -6.14 -35.43 5.09
C TRP A 78 -6.28 -36.94 5.34
N GLN A 79 -5.30 -37.50 6.04
CA GLN A 79 -5.17 -38.93 6.34
C GLN A 79 -4.92 -39.12 7.84
N TRP A 80 -5.53 -40.15 8.41
CA TRP A 80 -5.03 -40.74 9.64
C TRP A 80 -3.81 -41.60 9.32
N ALA A 81 -2.75 -41.43 10.08
CA ALA A 81 -1.61 -42.35 10.14
C ALA A 81 -1.56 -42.95 11.55
N VAL A 82 -1.44 -44.27 11.61
CA VAL A 82 -1.35 -45.03 12.86
C VAL A 82 -0.11 -45.89 12.80
N VAL A 83 0.91 -45.53 13.59
CA VAL A 83 2.15 -46.31 13.67
C VAL A 83 1.92 -47.46 14.64
N VAL A 84 2.10 -48.68 14.13
CA VAL A 84 2.15 -49.92 14.92
C VAL A 84 3.58 -50.39 15.04
N ALA A 85 3.94 -50.96 16.18
CA ALA A 85 5.28 -51.48 16.47
C ALA A 85 5.20 -52.91 17.05
N ALA A 86 6.20 -53.74 16.79
CA ALA A 86 6.29 -55.10 17.32
C ALA A 86 7.76 -55.48 17.56
N TYR A 87 8.02 -56.27 18.61
CA TYR A 87 9.37 -56.80 18.89
C TYR A 87 9.57 -58.18 18.25
N PRO A 88 10.81 -58.59 17.89
CA PRO A 88 11.07 -59.91 17.32
C PRO A 88 10.56 -61.06 18.21
N GLY A 89 9.60 -61.84 17.69
CA GLY A 89 8.95 -62.93 18.41
C GLY A 89 7.61 -62.57 19.07
N ALA A 90 7.12 -61.34 18.92
CA ALA A 90 5.75 -60.96 19.28
C ALA A 90 4.72 -61.65 18.36
N ASP A 91 3.54 -61.94 18.91
CA ASP A 91 2.36 -62.46 18.19
C ASP A 91 1.33 -61.37 17.82
N HIS A 92 1.52 -60.15 18.34
CA HIS A 92 0.70 -58.96 18.07
C HIS A 92 1.57 -57.69 18.02
N ALA A 93 1.04 -56.63 17.41
CA ALA A 93 1.64 -55.30 17.46
C ALA A 93 1.04 -54.45 18.60
N THR A 94 1.71 -53.36 18.96
CA THR A 94 1.17 -52.30 19.82
C THR A 94 1.04 -51.00 19.01
N ILE A 95 0.08 -50.14 19.38
CA ILE A 95 0.00 -48.78 18.82
C ILE A 95 1.10 -47.92 19.46
N SER A 96 1.86 -47.19 18.64
CA SER A 96 2.81 -46.17 19.10
C SER A 96 2.18 -44.78 19.10
N GLU A 97 1.52 -44.41 17.99
CA GLU A 97 0.88 -43.11 17.81
C GLU A 97 -0.31 -43.19 16.84
N VAL A 98 -1.23 -42.23 16.98
CA VAL A 98 -2.36 -41.97 16.08
C VAL A 98 -2.31 -40.48 15.74
N VAL A 99 -2.03 -40.14 14.48
CA VAL A 99 -1.83 -38.76 14.04
C VAL A 99 -2.68 -38.43 12.81
N LEU A 100 -3.10 -37.17 12.70
CA LEU A 100 -3.80 -36.63 11.55
C LEU A 100 -2.82 -35.81 10.72
N ILE A 101 -2.58 -36.22 9.48
CA ILE A 101 -1.55 -35.65 8.59
C ILE A 101 -2.12 -35.30 7.21
N PRO A 102 -1.56 -34.30 6.51
CA PRO A 102 -2.03 -33.93 5.18
C PRO A 102 -1.72 -35.04 4.16
N GLY A 103 -2.73 -35.45 3.40
CA GLY A 103 -2.57 -36.30 2.22
C GLY A 103 -2.25 -35.50 0.96
N PRO A 104 -2.03 -36.16 -0.20
CA PRO A 104 -1.65 -35.50 -1.46
C PRO A 104 -2.66 -34.49 -2.02
N THR A 105 -3.89 -34.46 -1.49
CA THR A 105 -4.96 -33.54 -1.87
C THR A 105 -5.44 -32.68 -0.70
N ALA A 106 -4.70 -32.65 0.41
CA ALA A 106 -5.01 -31.82 1.55
C ALA A 106 -4.85 -30.33 1.23
N LEU A 107 -5.80 -29.51 1.67
CA LEU A 107 -5.60 -28.07 1.73
C LEU A 107 -4.65 -27.75 2.90
N LEU A 108 -3.49 -27.21 2.57
CA LEU A 108 -2.49 -26.70 3.52
C LEU A 108 -2.67 -25.18 3.72
N ALA A 109 -2.15 -24.68 4.84
CA ALA A 109 -1.95 -23.25 5.00
C ALA A 109 -0.85 -22.76 4.03
N PRO A 110 -0.90 -21.51 3.55
CA PRO A 110 0.23 -20.87 2.88
C PRO A 110 1.45 -20.82 3.80
N ASP A 111 2.65 -20.70 3.21
CA ASP A 111 3.89 -20.49 3.96
C ASP A 111 3.80 -19.25 4.87
N TRP A 112 4.45 -19.33 6.03
CA TRP A 112 4.50 -18.21 6.97
C TRP A 112 5.40 -17.11 6.42
N VAL A 113 4.82 -15.93 6.20
CA VAL A 113 5.53 -14.72 5.76
C VAL A 113 5.90 -13.87 7.00
N PRO A 114 7.13 -13.31 7.11
CA PRO A 114 7.50 -12.33 8.14
C PRO A 114 6.51 -11.15 8.25
N TRP A 115 6.42 -10.50 9.40
CA TRP A 115 5.41 -9.42 9.61
C TRP A 115 5.70 -8.19 8.76
N ASP A 116 6.98 -7.90 8.55
CA ASP A 116 7.54 -6.83 7.73
C ASP A 116 7.32 -7.08 6.22
N GLU A 117 7.41 -8.34 5.79
CA GLU A 117 7.06 -8.76 4.41
C GLU A 117 5.54 -8.78 4.14
N ARG A 118 4.68 -8.67 5.16
CA ARG A 118 3.22 -8.58 4.97
C ARG A 118 2.73 -7.19 4.62
N VAL A 119 3.46 -6.13 5.00
CA VAL A 119 2.99 -4.73 4.90
C VAL A 119 2.91 -4.29 3.43
N ARG A 120 1.74 -3.80 3.02
CA ARG A 120 1.44 -3.39 1.65
C ARG A 120 1.14 -1.89 1.53
N PRO A 121 1.27 -1.30 0.33
CA PRO A 121 0.81 0.06 0.07
C PRO A 121 -0.69 0.19 0.40
N GLY A 122 -1.02 1.07 1.35
CA GLY A 122 -2.40 1.30 1.82
C GLY A 122 -2.74 0.71 3.19
N ASP A 123 -1.88 -0.12 3.78
CA ASP A 123 -2.15 -0.74 5.09
C ASP A 123 -2.05 0.24 6.28
N LEU A 124 -1.39 1.39 6.11
CA LEU A 124 -1.13 2.34 7.19
C LEU A 124 -2.36 3.20 7.53
N SER A 125 -2.73 3.17 8.81
CA SER A 125 -3.83 3.92 9.40
C SER A 125 -3.35 5.12 10.23
N PRO A 126 -4.23 6.09 10.58
CA PRO A 126 -3.86 7.23 11.41
C PRO A 126 -3.31 6.83 12.79
N GLY A 127 -2.00 7.06 12.98
CA GLY A 127 -1.27 6.70 14.21
C GLY A 127 -0.20 5.64 14.02
N ASP A 128 -0.18 4.92 12.89
CA ASP A 128 0.84 3.91 12.61
C ASP A 128 2.21 4.53 12.31
N LEU A 129 3.27 3.88 12.80
CA LEU A 129 4.67 4.30 12.62
C LEU A 129 5.47 3.19 11.95
N LEU A 130 5.52 3.22 10.62
CA LEU A 130 6.38 2.34 9.82
C LEU A 130 7.75 3.01 9.60
N ALA A 131 8.80 2.46 10.21
CA ALA A 131 10.17 2.87 9.91
C ALA A 131 10.63 2.32 8.55
N PRO A 132 11.43 3.06 7.76
CA PRO A 132 12.19 2.49 6.66
C PRO A 132 13.13 1.38 7.13
N ALA A 133 13.56 0.52 6.21
CA ALA A 133 14.63 -0.44 6.49
C ALA A 133 15.93 0.29 6.87
N ALA A 134 16.73 -0.32 7.75
CA ALA A 134 17.94 0.33 8.30
C ALA A 134 18.92 0.81 7.22
N ASP A 135 19.07 0.02 6.15
CA ASP A 135 19.90 0.29 4.98
C ASP A 135 19.04 0.45 3.70
N ASP A 136 17.88 1.13 3.78
CA ASP A 136 16.98 1.34 2.64
C ASP A 136 17.69 2.11 1.50
N PRO A 137 17.99 1.47 0.35
CA PRO A 137 18.81 2.08 -0.71
C PRO A 137 18.08 3.18 -1.48
N ARG A 138 16.80 3.40 -1.20
CA ARG A 138 15.97 4.48 -1.76
C ARG A 138 16.19 5.79 -1.01
N LEU A 139 16.95 5.80 0.09
CA LEU A 139 17.29 6.96 0.89
C LEU A 139 18.81 7.19 0.93
N VAL A 140 19.22 8.46 1.01
CA VAL A 140 20.59 8.88 1.36
C VAL A 140 20.52 10.00 2.41
N PRO A 141 21.57 10.19 3.25
CA PRO A 141 21.59 11.29 4.21
C PRO A 141 21.48 12.64 3.49
N GLY A 142 20.68 13.58 3.99
CA GLY A 142 20.44 14.86 3.29
C GLY A 142 21.62 15.84 3.25
N TYR A 143 22.75 15.49 3.88
CA TYR A 143 24.03 16.19 3.73
C TYR A 143 24.94 15.57 2.64
N ALA A 144 24.50 14.48 2.01
CA ALA A 144 25.21 13.78 0.94
C ALA A 144 24.50 14.01 -0.41
N ASP A 145 25.30 14.02 -1.48
CA ASP A 145 24.83 14.14 -2.87
C ASP A 145 23.81 13.05 -3.21
N SER A 146 22.58 13.46 -3.53
CA SER A 146 21.49 12.56 -3.94
C SER A 146 21.40 12.39 -5.47
N GLY A 147 22.20 13.12 -6.24
CA GLY A 147 22.20 13.15 -7.69
C GLY A 147 21.04 13.96 -8.29
N ASP A 148 20.55 14.99 -7.59
CA ASP A 148 19.49 15.89 -8.06
C ASP A 148 19.77 17.30 -7.54
N PRO A 149 20.44 18.17 -8.33
CA PRO A 149 20.97 19.44 -7.86
C PRO A 149 19.96 20.34 -7.14
N GLN A 150 18.67 20.31 -7.52
CA GLN A 150 17.64 21.12 -6.86
C GLN A 150 17.18 20.52 -5.51
N VAL A 151 17.29 19.20 -5.34
CA VAL A 151 17.16 18.54 -4.03
C VAL A 151 18.37 18.83 -3.17
N ASP A 152 19.57 18.73 -3.73
CA ASP A 152 20.83 18.84 -2.99
C ASP A 152 21.10 20.28 -2.51
N GLU A 153 20.80 21.29 -3.36
CA GLU A 153 20.80 22.72 -3.02
C GLU A 153 19.89 23.04 -1.82
N THR A 154 18.72 22.39 -1.73
CA THR A 154 17.70 22.66 -0.69
C THR A 154 17.75 21.71 0.51
N ALA A 155 18.49 20.60 0.43
CA ALA A 155 18.63 19.63 1.51
C ALA A 155 19.78 19.93 2.45
N ALA A 156 20.84 20.59 1.96
CA ALA A 156 22.08 20.84 2.69
C ALA A 156 22.02 21.97 3.73
N GLU A 157 20.88 22.66 3.88
CA GLU A 157 20.69 23.79 4.82
C GLU A 157 20.99 23.38 6.27
N VAL A 158 22.13 23.85 6.80
CA VAL A 158 22.73 23.29 8.02
C VAL A 158 21.86 23.56 9.25
N GLY A 159 21.27 22.50 9.79
CA GLY A 159 20.39 22.55 10.95
C GLY A 159 18.89 22.66 10.64
N LEU A 160 18.51 22.88 9.38
CA LEU A 160 17.11 22.96 8.92
C LEU A 160 16.77 21.92 7.83
N GLY A 161 17.78 21.33 7.20
CA GLY A 161 17.67 20.33 6.14
C GLY A 161 17.04 19.00 6.57
N ARG A 162 16.62 18.22 5.57
CA ARG A 162 16.03 16.89 5.78
C ARG A 162 17.10 15.89 6.20
N ARG A 163 16.87 15.10 7.27
CA ARG A 163 17.81 14.04 7.68
C ARG A 163 18.10 13.03 6.55
N TRP A 164 17.07 12.69 5.77
CA TRP A 164 17.14 11.78 4.64
C TRP A 164 16.48 12.41 3.41
N VAL A 165 17.05 12.18 2.23
CA VAL A 165 16.44 12.51 0.94
C VAL A 165 16.38 11.27 0.05
N MET A 166 15.50 11.29 -0.94
CA MET A 166 15.31 10.15 -1.85
C MET A 166 16.53 10.02 -2.78
N SER A 167 17.16 8.83 -2.80
CA SER A 167 18.30 8.51 -3.65
C SER A 167 17.92 8.46 -5.13
N ALA A 168 18.92 8.45 -6.02
CA ALA A 168 18.68 8.24 -7.45
C ALA A 168 17.92 6.94 -7.75
N LEU A 169 18.17 5.86 -6.99
CA LEU A 169 17.39 4.62 -7.08
C LEU A 169 15.93 4.87 -6.68
N GLY A 170 15.69 5.47 -5.51
CA GLY A 170 14.32 5.75 -5.03
C GLY A 170 13.53 6.64 -6.00
N ARG A 171 14.19 7.63 -6.64
CA ARG A 171 13.56 8.46 -7.68
C ARG A 171 13.25 7.64 -8.94
N SER A 172 14.13 6.73 -9.35
CA SER A 172 13.89 5.85 -10.51
C SER A 172 12.74 4.86 -10.28
N GLU A 173 12.66 4.24 -9.10
CA GLU A 173 11.54 3.36 -8.71
C GLU A 173 10.21 4.12 -8.58
N ALA A 174 10.26 5.39 -8.17
CA ALA A 174 9.07 6.25 -8.16
C ALA A 174 8.61 6.60 -9.58
N ALA A 175 9.55 7.00 -10.45
CA ALA A 175 9.29 7.29 -11.85
C ALA A 175 8.66 6.10 -12.59
N GLU A 176 9.24 4.90 -12.47
CA GLU A 176 8.74 3.68 -13.11
C GLU A 176 7.28 3.41 -12.69
N ARG A 177 7.00 3.37 -11.39
CA ARG A 177 5.63 3.13 -10.87
C ARG A 177 4.61 4.17 -11.31
N TRP A 178 5.01 5.44 -11.45
CA TRP A 178 4.11 6.49 -11.92
C TRP A 178 3.88 6.41 -13.43
N HIS A 179 4.91 6.11 -14.20
CA HIS A 179 4.85 5.93 -15.65
C HIS A 179 4.03 4.69 -16.07
N THR A 180 4.10 3.60 -15.30
CA THR A 180 3.32 2.37 -15.55
C THR A 180 1.96 2.33 -14.84
N GLY A 181 1.62 3.35 -14.04
CA GLY A 181 0.40 3.41 -13.24
C GLY A 181 -0.82 4.01 -13.96
N ASP A 182 -1.92 4.19 -13.23
CA ASP A 182 -3.19 4.74 -13.75
C ASP A 182 -3.08 6.17 -14.30
N TYR A 183 -2.02 6.88 -13.92
CA TYR A 183 -1.67 8.24 -14.34
C TYR A 183 -0.44 8.30 -15.26
N GLY A 184 -0.11 7.18 -15.90
CA GLY A 184 0.90 7.08 -16.96
C GLY A 184 0.31 7.21 -18.39
N PRO A 185 1.15 7.34 -19.43
CA PRO A 185 0.71 7.47 -20.82
C PRO A 185 -0.09 6.30 -21.36
N ASP A 186 0.16 5.09 -20.83
CA ASP A 186 -0.49 3.86 -21.28
C ASP A 186 -1.75 3.49 -20.47
N SER A 187 -2.22 4.38 -19.59
CA SER A 187 -3.46 4.12 -18.84
C SER A 187 -4.70 4.18 -19.74
N PRO A 188 -5.82 3.53 -19.35
CA PRO A 188 -7.05 3.53 -20.15
C PRO A 188 -7.60 4.93 -20.43
N MET A 189 -7.42 5.86 -19.49
CA MET A 189 -7.82 7.26 -19.64
C MET A 189 -6.93 7.99 -20.66
N ALA A 190 -5.60 7.87 -20.52
CA ALA A 190 -4.64 8.50 -21.44
C ALA A 190 -4.83 8.03 -22.90
N ARG A 191 -4.99 6.72 -23.10
CA ARG A 191 -5.26 6.12 -24.42
C ARG A 191 -6.63 6.49 -25.02
N SER A 192 -7.56 7.05 -24.24
CA SER A 192 -8.90 7.46 -24.72
C SER A 192 -8.96 8.88 -25.31
N THR A 193 -7.92 9.68 -25.10
CA THR A 193 -7.86 11.10 -25.51
C THR A 193 -6.72 11.38 -26.51
N LYS A 194 -6.63 12.62 -26.99
CA LYS A 194 -5.56 13.12 -27.87
C LYS A 194 -4.79 14.30 -27.26
N ARG A 195 -5.11 14.66 -26.03
CA ARG A 195 -4.51 15.75 -25.25
C ARG A 195 -3.72 15.16 -24.10
N VAL A 196 -2.58 15.75 -23.76
CA VAL A 196 -1.71 15.25 -22.69
C VAL A 196 -1.28 16.36 -21.74
N CYS A 197 -0.92 15.98 -20.52
CA CYS A 197 -0.59 16.92 -19.45
C CYS A 197 0.53 17.92 -19.81
N ARG A 198 1.45 17.56 -20.72
CA ARG A 198 2.53 18.45 -21.20
C ARG A 198 2.05 19.76 -21.84
N ASP A 199 0.88 19.76 -22.49
CA ASP A 199 0.25 20.97 -23.08
C ASP A 199 -0.96 21.47 -22.29
N CYS A 200 -1.21 20.94 -21.09
CA CYS A 200 -2.37 21.28 -20.26
C CYS A 200 -2.10 22.48 -19.35
N GLY A 201 -2.98 23.49 -19.38
CA GLY A 201 -2.94 24.63 -18.46
C GLY A 201 -3.13 24.29 -16.97
N PHE A 202 -3.58 23.07 -16.65
CA PHE A 202 -3.75 22.56 -15.29
C PHE A 202 -2.57 21.70 -14.79
N PHE A 203 -1.47 21.62 -15.54
CA PHE A 203 -0.29 20.83 -15.18
C PHE A 203 0.70 21.63 -14.32
N LEU A 204 0.91 21.19 -13.08
CA LEU A 204 1.85 21.77 -12.14
C LEU A 204 3.15 20.94 -12.15
N PRO A 205 4.26 21.40 -12.76
CA PRO A 205 5.48 20.60 -12.88
C PRO A 205 6.10 20.29 -11.51
N LEU A 206 6.63 19.07 -11.34
CA LEU A 206 7.45 18.76 -10.16
C LEU A 206 8.81 19.48 -10.22
N ALA A 207 9.45 19.62 -9.06
CA ALA A 207 10.83 20.07 -8.93
C ALA A 207 11.84 18.96 -9.28
N GLY A 208 13.08 19.35 -9.55
CA GLY A 208 14.23 18.46 -9.73
C GLY A 208 14.14 17.53 -10.94
N SER A 209 14.87 16.43 -10.87
CA SER A 209 14.99 15.41 -11.92
C SER A 209 13.64 14.80 -12.33
N LEU A 210 12.71 14.62 -11.40
CA LEU A 210 11.37 14.09 -11.66
C LEU A 210 10.50 15.09 -12.46
N GLY A 211 10.74 16.38 -12.31
CA GLY A 211 10.10 17.45 -13.10
C GLY A 211 10.34 17.37 -14.61
N VAL A 212 11.29 16.56 -15.07
CA VAL A 212 11.50 16.27 -16.51
C VAL A 212 10.32 15.51 -17.10
N MET A 213 9.73 14.56 -16.36
CA MET A 213 8.66 13.67 -16.84
C MET A 213 7.31 13.84 -16.14
N PHE A 214 7.29 14.33 -14.89
CA PHE A 214 6.09 14.31 -14.05
C PHE A 214 5.67 15.69 -13.55
N GLY A 215 4.40 15.79 -13.16
CA GLY A 215 3.79 16.94 -12.48
C GLY A 215 2.60 16.49 -11.64
N VAL A 216 1.85 17.43 -11.10
CA VAL A 216 0.56 17.22 -10.44
C VAL A 216 -0.54 17.81 -11.33
N CYS A 217 -1.67 17.12 -11.44
CA CYS A 217 -2.86 17.67 -12.08
C CYS A 217 -3.62 18.52 -11.04
N GLY A 218 -3.81 19.82 -11.33
CA GLY A 218 -4.59 20.76 -10.51
C GLY A 218 -5.94 21.09 -11.14
N ASN A 219 -6.70 20.06 -11.56
CA ASN A 219 -8.05 20.20 -12.10
C ASN A 219 -8.99 19.26 -11.35
N GLU A 220 -9.89 19.82 -10.54
CA GLU A 220 -10.94 19.16 -9.78
C GLU A 220 -11.82 18.20 -10.62
N LEU A 221 -11.91 18.40 -11.93
CA LEU A 221 -12.67 17.55 -12.87
C LEU A 221 -11.85 16.40 -13.48
N SER A 222 -10.67 16.10 -12.93
CA SER A 222 -9.69 15.16 -13.49
C SER A 222 -8.93 14.42 -12.37
N ALA A 223 -7.66 14.09 -12.58
CA ALA A 223 -6.75 13.46 -11.63
C ALA A 223 -6.27 14.43 -10.52
N ASP A 224 -7.18 15.19 -9.90
CA ASP A 224 -6.83 16.30 -9.01
C ASP A 224 -5.93 15.86 -7.84
N GLY A 225 -4.89 16.64 -7.54
CA GLY A 225 -3.89 16.34 -6.52
C GLY A 225 -3.00 15.11 -6.79
N HIS A 226 -3.21 14.36 -7.88
CA HIS A 226 -2.42 13.19 -8.23
C HIS A 226 -1.20 13.55 -9.09
N ILE A 227 -0.13 12.76 -8.93
CA ILE A 227 1.05 12.81 -9.79
C ILE A 227 0.70 12.19 -11.14
N VAL A 228 0.96 12.92 -12.22
CA VAL A 228 0.68 12.55 -13.60
C VAL A 228 1.96 12.60 -14.45
N ASP A 229 2.11 11.66 -15.37
CA ASP A 229 3.12 11.75 -16.44
C ASP A 229 2.75 12.87 -17.42
N LYS A 230 3.74 13.55 -18.01
CA LYS A 230 3.52 14.57 -19.05
C LYS A 230 2.78 14.03 -20.28
N LEU A 231 2.83 12.73 -20.52
CA LEU A 231 2.13 12.03 -21.60
C LEU A 231 0.85 11.32 -21.13
N TYR A 232 0.49 11.39 -19.84
CA TYR A 232 -0.88 11.09 -19.39
C TYR A 232 -1.85 12.07 -20.04
N GLY A 233 -3.06 11.60 -20.35
CA GLY A 233 -4.13 12.39 -20.93
C GLY A 233 -5.45 12.15 -20.22
N CYS A 234 -6.33 13.16 -20.26
CA CYS A 234 -7.70 13.06 -19.74
C CYS A 234 -8.71 13.71 -20.70
N GLY A 235 -10.00 13.60 -20.36
CA GLY A 235 -11.08 14.33 -21.05
C GLY A 235 -11.17 15.81 -20.66
N ALA A 236 -10.78 16.18 -19.44
CA ALA A 236 -10.84 17.53 -18.89
C ALA A 236 -9.52 18.32 -19.06
N HIS A 237 -8.99 18.32 -20.29
CA HIS A 237 -7.84 19.14 -20.66
C HIS A 237 -8.24 20.63 -20.77
N SER A 238 -7.31 21.56 -20.54
CA SER A 238 -7.54 23.02 -20.73
C SER A 238 -8.13 23.34 -22.10
N ASP A 239 -7.61 22.67 -23.12
CA ASP A 239 -7.99 22.85 -24.51
C ASP A 239 -9.04 21.81 -25.01
N THR A 240 -9.80 21.18 -24.12
CA THR A 240 -10.96 20.38 -24.53
C THR A 240 -12.04 21.34 -25.04
N PRO A 241 -12.45 21.28 -26.33
CA PRO A 241 -13.46 22.18 -26.86
C PRO A 241 -14.84 21.88 -26.27
N ALA A 242 -15.64 22.92 -26.07
CA ALA A 242 -17.05 22.76 -25.70
C ALA A 242 -17.80 21.94 -26.78
N PRO A 243 -18.75 21.06 -26.41
CA PRO A 243 -19.57 20.34 -27.37
C PRO A 243 -20.32 21.29 -28.32
N ALA A 244 -20.33 20.97 -29.61
CA ALA A 244 -21.05 21.77 -30.60
C ALA A 244 -22.56 21.73 -30.32
N GLY A 245 -23.16 22.89 -30.04
CA GLY A 245 -24.60 23.01 -29.75
C GLY A 245 -24.97 23.19 -28.26
N THR A 246 -24.05 23.63 -27.39
CA THR A 246 -24.34 23.98 -25.99
C THR A 246 -25.06 25.32 -25.79
N GLY A 247 -25.25 26.12 -26.84
CA GLY A 247 -26.25 27.19 -26.81
C GLY A 247 -27.65 26.59 -26.84
N SER A 248 -28.62 27.24 -26.18
CA SER A 248 -30.04 26.93 -26.37
C SER A 248 -30.36 26.85 -27.87
N PRO A 249 -31.10 25.84 -28.36
CA PRO A 249 -31.35 25.68 -29.79
C PRO A 249 -31.89 26.98 -30.39
N ALA A 250 -31.27 27.45 -31.48
CA ALA A 250 -31.62 28.73 -32.14
C ALA A 250 -32.94 28.69 -32.93
N TYR A 251 -33.91 27.91 -32.44
CA TYR A 251 -35.31 28.07 -32.77
C TYR A 251 -35.84 29.33 -32.09
N GLN A 252 -36.79 30.01 -32.72
CA GLN A 252 -37.63 30.96 -31.99
C GLN A 252 -38.35 30.18 -30.88
N PRO A 253 -38.46 30.74 -29.65
CA PRO A 253 -39.38 30.20 -28.65
C PRO A 253 -40.76 30.03 -29.29
N PHE A 254 -41.37 28.85 -29.13
CA PHE A 254 -42.73 28.62 -29.58
C PHE A 254 -43.67 29.32 -28.60
N ASP A 255 -43.96 30.59 -28.89
CA ASP A 255 -45.08 31.32 -28.31
C ASP A 255 -46.37 30.63 -28.78
N ASP A 256 -47.04 29.93 -27.86
CA ASP A 256 -48.30 29.25 -28.10
C ASP A 256 -49.52 30.21 -27.98
N GLY A 257 -49.27 31.49 -27.68
CA GLY A 257 -50.27 32.51 -27.44
C GLY A 257 -50.96 32.41 -26.08
N VAL A 258 -50.51 31.53 -25.19
CA VAL A 258 -51.12 31.35 -23.86
C VAL A 258 -50.56 32.39 -22.89
N LEU A 259 -51.25 33.53 -22.82
CA LEU A 259 -51.00 34.54 -21.81
C LEU A 259 -51.47 34.05 -20.43
N ASP A 260 -50.52 33.70 -19.55
CA ASP A 260 -50.78 33.54 -18.12
C ASP A 260 -51.10 34.92 -17.49
N VAL A 261 -52.37 35.31 -17.56
CA VAL A 261 -52.86 36.58 -17.01
C VAL A 261 -52.96 36.47 -15.49
N VAL A 262 -51.84 36.77 -14.82
CA VAL A 262 -51.84 37.04 -13.38
C VAL A 262 -52.46 38.42 -13.15
N GLU A 263 -53.65 38.47 -12.54
CA GLU A 263 -54.23 39.73 -12.08
C GLU A 263 -53.29 40.40 -11.07
N SER A 264 -52.77 41.58 -11.42
CA SER A 264 -52.04 42.40 -10.45
C SER A 264 -53.01 42.85 -9.36
N PRO A 265 -52.71 42.62 -8.07
CA PRO A 265 -53.56 43.12 -6.99
C PRO A 265 -53.66 44.65 -7.08
N PRO A 266 -54.83 45.24 -6.78
CA PRO A 266 -55.02 46.69 -6.91
C PRO A 266 -54.03 47.43 -6.01
N GLY A 267 -53.20 48.28 -6.62
CA GLY A 267 -52.26 49.11 -5.89
C GLY A 267 -52.97 50.03 -4.89
N PRO A 268 -52.33 50.38 -3.76
CA PRO A 268 -52.89 51.37 -2.84
C PRO A 268 -53.04 52.71 -3.57
N ALA A 269 -54.13 53.42 -3.30
CA ALA A 269 -54.42 54.70 -3.96
C ALA A 269 -53.31 55.73 -3.63
N GLU A 270 -52.75 56.34 -4.68
CA GLU A 270 -51.71 57.35 -4.54
C GLU A 270 -52.28 58.61 -3.86
N PRO A 271 -51.67 59.12 -2.77
CA PRO A 271 -52.08 60.38 -2.17
C PRO A 271 -51.67 61.56 -3.03
N GLU A 272 -52.55 62.55 -3.14
CA GLU A 272 -52.37 63.75 -3.96
C GLU A 272 -51.15 64.57 -3.47
N LEU A 273 -50.14 64.74 -4.33
CA LEU A 273 -48.86 65.38 -4.01
C LEU A 273 -48.99 66.90 -3.83
N ALA A 274 -49.38 67.33 -2.63
CA ALA A 274 -49.23 68.71 -2.17
C ALA A 274 -47.74 69.03 -1.95
N ALA A 275 -47.28 70.19 -2.45
CA ALA A 275 -45.87 70.57 -2.44
C ALA A 275 -45.37 71.06 -1.07
N ALA A 276 -44.16 70.64 -0.70
CA ALA A 276 -43.32 71.23 0.35
C ALA A 276 -41.83 71.10 -0.05
N GLU A 277 -40.99 71.99 0.45
CA GLU A 277 -39.59 72.15 0.02
C GLU A 277 -38.61 71.21 0.75
N PRO A 278 -37.42 70.90 0.18
CA PRO A 278 -36.49 69.92 0.76
C PRO A 278 -35.58 70.52 1.84
N GLU A 279 -35.36 69.76 2.92
CA GLU A 279 -34.34 70.05 3.93
C GLU A 279 -33.17 69.05 3.80
N LEU A 280 -31.93 69.56 3.79
CA LEU A 280 -30.72 68.78 3.49
C LEU A 280 -29.98 68.36 4.78
N ALA A 281 -29.77 67.05 4.94
CA ALA A 281 -28.81 66.48 5.87
C ALA A 281 -28.02 65.36 5.17
N ALA A 282 -26.72 65.26 5.45
CA ALA A 282 -25.78 64.49 4.63
C ALA A 282 -25.41 63.12 5.21
N ALA A 283 -25.00 62.22 4.33
CA ALA A 283 -24.11 61.09 4.61
C ALA A 283 -23.09 61.00 3.46
N GLU A 284 -21.82 60.78 3.78
CA GLU A 284 -20.71 60.93 2.84
C GLU A 284 -20.38 59.63 2.08
N ARG A 285 -19.57 59.75 1.02
CA ARG A 285 -19.22 58.66 0.10
C ARG A 285 -17.70 58.45 0.10
N GLU A 286 -17.26 57.26 0.50
CA GLU A 286 -15.85 56.85 0.43
C GLU A 286 -15.40 56.62 -1.03
N PRO A 287 -14.16 56.99 -1.40
CA PRO A 287 -13.56 56.73 -2.71
C PRO A 287 -12.63 55.49 -2.71
N GLU A 288 -12.44 54.91 -3.90
CA GLU A 288 -11.52 53.79 -4.15
C GLU A 288 -10.04 54.24 -4.19
N PRO A 289 -9.08 53.37 -3.81
CA PRO A 289 -7.65 53.64 -3.91
C PRO A 289 -7.03 53.16 -5.24
N GLU A 290 -6.09 53.95 -5.78
CA GLU A 290 -5.20 53.56 -6.90
C GLU A 290 -3.71 53.81 -6.52
N PRO A 291 -2.72 53.31 -7.29
CA PRO A 291 -1.49 52.76 -6.72
C PRO A 291 -0.34 53.75 -6.42
N ALA A 292 0.56 53.31 -5.54
CA ALA A 292 1.82 53.99 -5.23
C ALA A 292 3.00 53.40 -6.02
N ALA A 293 3.97 54.25 -6.38
CA ALA A 293 5.19 53.90 -7.13
C ALA A 293 6.46 53.99 -6.26
N GLU A 294 7.58 53.52 -6.82
CA GLU A 294 8.84 53.24 -6.11
C GLU A 294 9.68 54.47 -5.71
N ALA A 295 10.42 54.36 -4.60
CA ALA A 295 11.67 55.10 -4.38
C ALA A 295 12.59 54.39 -3.35
N GLN A 296 13.90 54.45 -3.58
CA GLN A 296 15.00 54.03 -2.70
C GLN A 296 16.15 55.08 -2.83
N PRO A 297 17.30 54.96 -2.14
CA PRO A 297 17.53 54.78 -0.70
C PRO A 297 18.54 55.82 -0.15
N GLU A 298 18.82 55.84 1.16
CA GLU A 298 20.13 56.33 1.66
C GLU A 298 20.51 55.70 3.02
N ALA A 299 21.78 55.81 3.45
CA ALA A 299 22.35 54.99 4.54
C ALA A 299 23.36 55.73 5.43
N THR A 300 23.45 55.34 6.72
CA THR A 300 24.53 55.60 7.71
C THR A 300 24.08 55.00 9.08
N ALA A 301 24.92 54.71 10.09
CA ALA A 301 26.33 54.27 10.18
C ALA A 301 26.58 53.72 11.62
N LEU A 302 27.62 52.89 11.83
CA LEU A 302 28.00 52.33 13.16
C LEU A 302 29.04 53.20 13.91
N PRO A 303 29.09 53.10 15.25
CA PRO A 303 30.18 52.39 15.96
C PRO A 303 29.61 51.37 17.01
N ALA A 304 30.29 50.30 17.49
CA ALA A 304 31.64 50.11 18.07
C ALA A 304 31.81 50.80 19.45
N GLU A 305 32.41 50.26 20.53
CA GLU A 305 33.14 49.02 20.89
C GLU A 305 33.21 48.97 22.47
N ALA A 306 33.57 47.95 23.27
CA ALA A 306 33.91 46.51 23.16
C ALA A 306 33.86 45.86 24.60
N SER A 307 34.54 44.71 24.84
CA SER A 307 34.88 44.10 26.16
C SER A 307 33.79 43.28 26.91
N GLU A 308 34.02 42.14 27.58
CA GLU A 308 34.93 40.96 27.43
C GLU A 308 34.61 39.94 28.55
N SER A 309 34.66 38.62 28.27
CA SER A 309 35.04 37.57 29.24
C SER A 309 35.30 36.24 28.51
N GLU A 310 36.20 35.41 29.03
CA GLU A 310 36.72 34.20 28.38
C GLU A 310 35.88 32.91 28.61
N PRO A 311 36.07 31.85 27.78
CA PRO A 311 35.30 30.61 27.84
C PRO A 311 35.79 29.63 28.92
N ALA A 312 34.97 28.60 29.20
CA ALA A 312 35.37 27.43 29.98
C ALA A 312 35.60 26.21 29.06
N ASP A 313 36.71 25.52 29.28
CA ASP A 313 37.20 24.38 28.48
C ASP A 313 36.78 23.02 29.09
N PRO A 314 36.24 22.06 28.31
CA PRO A 314 35.88 20.73 28.80
C PRO A 314 36.85 19.63 28.33
N THR A 315 37.83 19.29 29.18
CA THR A 315 38.59 18.03 29.04
C THR A 315 38.68 17.25 30.35
N GLU A 316 38.21 16.01 30.33
CA GLU A 316 39.08 14.89 30.73
C GLU A 316 38.62 13.58 30.04
N LEU A 317 39.57 12.74 29.64
CA LEU A 317 39.30 11.35 29.25
C LEU A 317 39.35 10.47 30.50
N THR A 318 38.64 9.35 30.49
CA THR A 318 38.91 8.22 31.39
C THR A 318 38.93 6.92 30.62
N GLU A 319 39.99 6.14 30.81
CA GLU A 319 40.19 4.80 30.23
C GLU A 319 39.45 3.72 31.04
N PRO A 320 39.13 2.55 30.45
CA PRO A 320 38.53 1.43 31.17
C PRO A 320 39.56 0.66 32.03
N GLY A 321 39.08 -0.10 33.01
CA GLY A 321 39.90 -1.02 33.81
C GLY A 321 39.12 -2.27 34.24
N ASP A 322 39.81 -3.41 34.17
CA ASP A 322 39.42 -4.80 34.55
C ASP A 322 38.03 -5.32 34.10
#